data_AF-A0A4Q4UH41-F1
#
_entry.id   AF-A0A4Q4UH41-F1
#
_cell.length_a   1.000
_cell.length_b   1.000
_cell.length_c   1.000
_cell.angle_alpha   90.00
_cell.angle_beta   90.00
_cell.angle_gamma   90.00
#
_symmetry.space_group_name_H-M   'P 1'
#
loop_
_entity.id
_entity.type
_entity.pdbx_description
1 polymer ?
#
loop_
_entity_poly.entity_id
_entity_poly.type
_entity_poly.pdbx_seq_one_letter_code
_entity_poly.pdbx_strand_id
1 'polypeptide(L)'
;MLTTMSFEKELGVKKWEMPQKNPESVLGPAPVFFPQPRCSRAQNIPDLFQNQGKSRFQITEKLDGIPMTVYCIDKESQWYNAVPVLPAHLEQDGPKRVGICAPREDLVDDDNSWHCTTARRQGILDKIVILTAESRERRDPGRALRVIDIHEQHGLRARRTPLLRL
;
A
#
# COMPACT_ATOMS: atom_id res chain seq x y z
N MET A 1 -25.66 21.83 5.77
CA MET A 1 -24.25 21.53 6.10
C MET A 1 -24.25 20.84 7.46
N LEU A 2 -24.27 19.50 7.50
CA LEU A 2 -24.04 18.76 8.75
C LEU A 2 -22.54 18.58 8.87
N THR A 3 -21.94 19.35 9.77
CA THR A 3 -20.58 19.16 10.24
C THR A 3 -20.47 17.72 10.73
N THR A 4 -19.64 16.91 10.07
CA THR A 4 -19.43 15.50 10.39
C THR A 4 -18.75 15.39 11.75
N MET A 5 -19.53 15.44 12.83
CA MET A 5 -19.02 15.16 14.17
C MET A 5 -18.83 13.66 14.30
N SER A 6 -17.58 13.23 14.48
CA SER A 6 -17.25 11.88 14.93
C SER A 6 -17.08 11.92 16.45
N PHE A 7 -17.80 11.07 17.17
CA PHE A 7 -17.69 10.91 18.62
C PHE A 7 -16.87 9.65 19.00
N GLU A 8 -16.21 9.02 18.02
CA GLU A 8 -15.53 7.74 18.22
C GLU A 8 -14.47 7.82 19.31
N LYS A 9 -13.74 8.96 19.36
CA LYS A 9 -12.68 9.17 20.35
C LYS A 9 -13.25 9.42 21.74
N GLU A 10 -14.28 10.27 21.85
CA GLU A 10 -14.94 10.66 23.09
C GLU A 10 -15.65 9.47 23.75
N LEU A 11 -16.28 8.61 22.94
CA LEU A 11 -16.97 7.42 23.39
C LEU A 11 -16.05 6.19 23.53
N GLY A 12 -14.77 6.32 23.20
CA GLY A 12 -13.81 5.23 23.24
C GLY A 12 -14.13 4.07 22.30
N VAL A 13 -14.87 4.34 21.21
CA VAL A 13 -15.23 3.35 20.20
C VAL A 13 -13.97 2.91 19.48
N LYS A 14 -13.70 1.60 19.50
CA LYS A 14 -12.55 0.99 18.81
C LYS A 14 -13.05 0.07 17.71
N LYS A 15 -12.33 0.07 16.59
CA LYS A 15 -12.55 -0.90 15.53
C LYS A 15 -12.10 -2.27 16.03
N TRP A 16 -13.02 -3.24 16.01
CA TRP A 16 -12.68 -4.64 16.22
C TRP A 16 -11.96 -5.18 14.98
N GLU A 17 -10.81 -5.81 15.18
CA GLU A 17 -10.00 -6.45 14.13
C GLU A 17 -9.66 -7.87 14.59
N MET A 18 -9.62 -8.81 13.64
CA MET A 18 -9.24 -10.20 13.94
C MET A 18 -7.78 -10.22 14.42
N PRO A 19 -7.45 -10.92 15.52
CA PRO A 19 -6.07 -11.01 15.99
C PRO A 19 -5.17 -11.60 14.90
N GLN A 20 -4.18 -10.84 14.46
CA GLN A 20 -3.15 -11.33 13.54
C GLN A 20 -1.98 -11.89 14.36
N LYS A 21 -1.63 -13.15 14.10
CA LYS A 21 -0.44 -13.78 14.68
C LYS A 21 0.74 -13.58 13.74
N ASN A 22 1.30 -12.38 13.71
CA ASN A 22 2.45 -12.13 12.87
C ASN A 22 3.65 -11.79 13.77
N PRO A 23 4.69 -12.63 13.81
CA PRO A 23 5.99 -12.26 14.37
C PRO A 23 6.74 -11.41 13.34
N GLU A 24 6.07 -10.39 12.80
CA GLU A 24 6.63 -9.55 11.75
C GLU A 24 7.77 -8.71 12.33
N SER A 25 8.96 -8.86 11.74
CA SER A 25 10.07 -7.96 11.99
C SER A 25 9.71 -6.61 11.37
N VAL A 26 9.39 -5.61 12.19
CA VAL A 26 8.95 -4.28 11.75
C VAL A 26 10.13 -3.32 11.70
N LEU A 27 10.28 -2.61 10.58
CA LEU A 27 11.27 -1.52 10.42
C LEU A 27 10.78 -0.22 11.07
N GLY A 28 9.47 0.01 11.04
CA GLY A 28 8.84 1.21 11.57
C GLY A 28 7.42 1.39 11.04
N PRO A 29 6.83 2.58 11.18
CA PRO A 29 5.51 2.87 10.63
C PRO A 29 5.52 2.83 9.10
N ALA A 30 4.42 2.37 8.51
CA ALA A 30 4.21 2.43 7.07
C ALA A 30 4.28 3.89 6.58
N PRO A 31 4.91 4.17 5.42
CA PRO A 31 5.11 5.54 4.98
C PRO A 31 3.79 6.27 4.69
N VAL A 32 3.64 7.48 5.21
CA VAL A 32 2.37 8.22 5.25
C VAL A 32 1.89 8.75 3.90
N PHE A 33 2.78 8.79 2.92
CA PHE A 33 2.48 9.31 1.58
C PHE A 33 1.79 8.27 0.68
N PHE A 34 1.61 7.03 1.15
CA PHE A 34 0.73 6.06 0.53
C PHE A 34 -0.69 6.21 1.03
N PRO A 35 -1.68 6.48 0.16
CA PRO A 35 -3.07 6.38 0.56
C PRO A 35 -3.32 4.95 1.05
N GLN A 36 -3.72 4.79 2.31
CA GLN A 36 -4.12 3.48 2.78
C GLN A 36 -5.32 2.99 1.94
N PRO A 37 -5.45 1.69 1.65
CA PRO A 37 -6.51 1.12 0.80
C PRO A 37 -7.91 1.14 1.44
N ARG A 38 -8.22 2.18 2.22
CA ARG A 38 -9.48 2.36 2.92
C ARG A 38 -10.48 3.02 1.98
N CYS A 39 -11.40 2.22 1.46
CA CYS A 39 -12.57 2.75 0.75
C CYS A 39 -13.71 2.99 1.73
N SER A 40 -14.34 4.16 1.63
CA SER A 40 -15.62 4.42 2.31
C SER A 40 -16.68 3.45 1.82
N ARG A 41 -17.55 3.01 2.74
CA ARG A 41 -18.74 2.23 2.38
C ARG A 41 -19.71 3.10 1.59
N ALA A 42 -20.37 2.53 0.60
CA ALA A 42 -21.39 3.23 -0.19
C ALA A 42 -22.50 3.81 0.69
N GLN A 43 -22.86 3.14 1.79
CA GLN A 43 -23.84 3.62 2.77
C GLN A 43 -23.45 4.95 3.44
N ASN A 44 -22.16 5.30 3.47
CA ASN A 44 -21.67 6.53 4.09
C ASN A 44 -21.62 7.71 3.11
N ILE A 45 -21.98 7.50 1.84
CA ILE A 45 -21.92 8.54 0.81
C ILE A 45 -23.35 8.94 0.44
N PRO A 46 -23.90 10.02 1.04
CA PRO A 46 -25.22 10.49 0.69
C PRO A 46 -25.24 10.91 -0.79
N ASP A 47 -26.38 10.68 -1.43
CA ASP A 47 -26.61 11.08 -2.82
C ASP A 47 -25.60 10.51 -3.83
N LEU A 48 -24.90 9.41 -3.50
CA LEU A 48 -23.88 8.77 -4.35
C LEU A 48 -24.35 8.61 -5.80
N PHE A 49 -25.55 8.06 -5.99
CA PHE A 49 -26.12 7.83 -7.33
C PHE A 49 -26.74 9.06 -7.97
N GLN A 50 -27.08 10.11 -7.20
CA GLN A 50 -27.64 11.35 -7.74
C GLN A 50 -26.50 12.24 -8.26
N ASN A 51 -25.44 12.39 -7.46
CA ASN A 51 -24.30 13.24 -7.79
C ASN A 51 -23.34 12.59 -8.78
N GLN A 52 -23.25 11.25 -8.78
CA GLN A 52 -22.33 10.52 -9.65
C GLN A 52 -23.03 9.55 -10.62
N GLY A 53 -24.35 9.67 -10.83
CA GLY A 53 -25.12 8.76 -11.68
C GLY A 53 -24.69 8.72 -13.15
N LYS A 54 -24.01 9.76 -13.65
CA LYS A 54 -23.44 9.82 -15.01
C LYS A 54 -21.96 9.41 -15.07
N SER A 55 -21.34 9.19 -13.91
CA SER A 55 -19.92 8.83 -13.83
C SER A 55 -19.72 7.38 -14.25
N ARG A 56 -18.55 7.10 -14.84
CA ARG A 56 -18.12 5.74 -15.15
C ARG A 56 -17.26 5.22 -14.01
N PHE A 57 -17.58 4.02 -13.53
CA PHE A 57 -16.86 3.36 -12.45
C PHE A 57 -16.19 2.09 -12.94
N GLN A 58 -15.00 1.83 -12.43
CA GLN A 58 -14.40 0.51 -12.53
C GLN A 58 -14.94 -0.35 -11.39
N ILE A 59 -15.55 -1.48 -11.73
CA ILE A 59 -16.04 -2.46 -10.75
C ILE A 59 -14.98 -3.54 -10.60
N THR A 60 -14.55 -3.79 -9.36
CA THR A 60 -13.60 -4.85 -9.01
C THR A 60 -14.17 -5.72 -7.89
N GLU A 61 -13.78 -6.99 -7.89
CA GLU A 61 -14.09 -7.88 -6.77
C GLU A 61 -13.29 -7.43 -5.54
N LYS A 62 -13.98 -7.28 -4.40
CA LYS A 62 -13.33 -7.02 -3.12
C LYS A 62 -12.91 -8.36 -2.51
N LEU A 63 -11.61 -8.65 -2.59
CA LEU A 63 -11.04 -9.81 -1.91
C LEU A 63 -11.05 -9.60 -0.39
N ASP A 64 -11.44 -10.64 0.35
CA ASP A 64 -11.29 -10.68 1.79
C ASP A 64 -9.93 -11.29 2.12
N GLY A 65 -8.94 -10.42 2.21
CA GLY A 65 -7.54 -10.76 2.46
C GLY A 65 -6.89 -9.67 3.29
N ILE A 66 -5.59 -9.80 3.53
CA ILE A 66 -4.84 -8.79 4.26
C ILE A 66 -4.20 -7.84 3.24
N PRO A 67 -4.29 -6.50 3.42
CA PRO A 67 -3.72 -5.57 2.48
C PRO A 67 -2.19 -5.57 2.58
N MET A 68 -1.54 -5.49 1.42
CA MET A 68 -0.10 -5.31 1.29
C MET A 68 0.18 -4.18 0.31
N THR A 69 1.16 -3.33 0.63
CA THR A 69 1.66 -2.31 -0.27
C THR A 69 3.12 -2.57 -0.59
N VAL A 70 3.48 -2.68 -1.87
CA VAL A 70 4.88 -2.75 -2.32
C VAL A 70 5.26 -1.43 -2.98
N TYR A 71 6.41 -0.88 -2.59
CA TYR A 71 6.86 0.42 -3.10
C TYR A 71 8.30 0.40 -3.61
N CYS A 72 8.61 1.36 -4.48
CA CYS A 72 9.95 1.66 -4.96
C CYS A 72 10.15 3.18 -4.93
N ILE A 73 11.25 3.63 -4.32
CA ILE A 73 11.64 5.04 -4.23
C ILE A 73 13.10 5.21 -4.66
N ASP A 74 13.41 6.34 -5.29
CA ASP A 74 14.79 6.77 -5.50
C ASP A 74 15.37 7.31 -4.17
N LYS A 75 16.61 6.95 -3.85
CA LYS A 75 17.30 7.36 -2.60
C LYS A 75 17.57 8.86 -2.56
N GLU A 76 17.67 9.49 -3.73
CA GLU A 76 17.83 10.94 -3.86
C GLU A 76 16.48 11.69 -3.77
N SER A 77 15.36 10.97 -3.70
CA SER A 77 14.03 11.58 -3.59
C SER A 77 13.79 12.14 -2.19
N GLN A 78 13.05 13.25 -2.10
CA GLN A 78 12.57 13.79 -0.81
C GLN A 78 11.78 12.76 0.02
N TRP A 79 11.14 11.81 -0.65
CA TRP A 79 10.36 10.75 -0.01
C TRP A 79 11.22 9.69 0.69
N TYR A 80 12.51 9.60 0.36
CA TYR A 80 13.44 8.69 1.03
C TYR A 80 13.61 9.02 2.52
N ASN A 81 13.47 10.28 2.90
CA ASN A 81 13.54 10.69 4.31
C ASN A 81 12.26 10.35 5.09
N ALA A 82 11.18 9.99 4.41
CA ALA A 82 9.88 9.66 5.01
C ALA A 82 9.69 8.15 5.23
N VAL A 83 10.72 7.34 4.96
CA VAL A 83 10.71 5.89 5.20
C VAL A 83 11.71 5.50 6.31
N PRO A 84 11.43 4.48 7.15
CA PRO A 84 12.32 4.07 8.24
C PRO A 84 13.71 3.67 7.76
N VAL A 85 14.79 4.04 8.45
CA VAL A 85 16.16 3.67 8.03
C VAL A 85 16.35 2.15 8.06
N LEU A 86 16.99 1.59 7.02
CA LEU A 86 17.31 0.16 6.97
C LEU A 86 18.50 -0.16 7.89
N PRO A 87 18.46 -1.26 8.66
CA PRO A 87 19.64 -1.80 9.33
C PRO A 87 20.77 -2.10 8.32
N ALA A 88 22.03 -1.95 8.74
CA ALA A 88 23.20 -2.12 7.87
C ALA A 88 23.23 -3.47 7.11
N HIS A 89 22.73 -4.55 7.72
CA HIS A 89 22.68 -5.88 7.12
C HIS A 89 21.54 -6.07 6.10
N LEU A 90 20.62 -5.10 5.98
CA LEU A 90 19.50 -5.07 5.04
C LEU A 90 19.63 -3.91 4.05
N GLU A 91 20.77 -3.22 4.03
CA GLU A 91 20.99 -2.17 3.05
C GLU A 91 20.91 -2.74 1.64
N GLN A 92 20.15 -2.04 0.80
CA GLN A 92 19.97 -2.40 -0.60
C GLN A 92 20.97 -1.63 -1.44
N ASP A 93 21.65 -2.32 -2.36
CA ASP A 93 22.57 -1.68 -3.30
C ASP A 93 21.84 -0.80 -4.33
N GLY A 94 22.57 0.16 -4.88
CA GLY A 94 22.09 1.02 -5.96
C GLY A 94 21.26 2.23 -5.51
N PRO A 95 20.68 2.98 -6.46
CA PRO A 95 20.06 4.28 -6.23
C PRO A 95 18.61 4.19 -5.74
N LYS A 96 18.07 2.98 -5.57
CA LYS A 96 16.65 2.77 -5.23
C LYS A 96 16.51 2.00 -3.93
N ARG A 97 15.42 2.27 -3.24
CA ARG A 97 14.92 1.44 -2.15
C ARG A 97 13.59 0.82 -2.55
N VAL A 98 13.46 -0.47 -2.29
CA VAL A 98 12.23 -1.24 -2.45
C VAL A 98 11.80 -1.72 -1.07
N GLY A 99 10.53 -1.54 -0.73
CA GLY A 99 9.98 -1.98 0.55
C GLY A 99 8.59 -2.56 0.43
N ILE A 100 8.16 -3.21 1.51
CA ILE A 100 6.91 -3.93 1.62
C ILE A 100 6.25 -3.49 2.93
N CYS A 101 5.01 -3.04 2.85
CA CYS A 101 4.25 -2.59 4.02
C CYS A 101 3.04 -3.49 4.26
N ALA A 102 2.81 -3.77 5.53
CA ALA A 102 1.47 -4.02 6.06
C ALA A 102 0.69 -2.69 6.16
N PRO A 103 -0.61 -2.70 6.50
CA PRO A 103 -1.42 -1.48 6.51
C PRO A 103 -0.91 -0.37 7.44
N ARG A 104 -0.08 -0.70 8.44
CA ARG A 104 0.44 0.25 9.43
C ARG A 104 1.95 0.17 9.63
N GLU A 105 2.61 -0.87 9.13
CA GLU A 105 4.01 -1.18 9.43
C GLU A 105 4.79 -1.36 8.12
N ASP A 106 5.97 -0.76 8.05
CA ASP A 106 6.98 -1.10 7.04
C ASP A 106 7.74 -2.34 7.53
N LEU A 107 7.82 -3.35 6.68
CA LEU A 107 8.26 -4.69 7.05
C LEU A 107 9.73 -4.90 6.66
N VAL A 108 10.45 -5.63 7.50
CA VAL A 108 11.74 -6.21 7.12
C VAL A 108 11.49 -7.25 6.02
N ASP A 109 12.32 -7.21 4.98
CA ASP A 109 12.29 -8.21 3.91
C ASP A 109 12.94 -9.53 4.35
N ASP A 110 12.27 -10.25 5.25
CA ASP A 110 12.62 -11.59 5.73
C ASP A 110 11.57 -12.64 5.31
N ASP A 111 11.85 -13.91 5.60
CA ASP A 111 10.92 -15.02 5.29
C ASP A 111 9.87 -15.24 6.40
N ASN A 112 9.76 -14.32 7.38
CA ASN A 112 8.84 -14.46 8.51
C ASN A 112 7.46 -13.84 8.24
N SER A 113 7.34 -12.98 7.22
CA SER A 113 6.05 -12.40 6.82
C SER A 113 5.49 -13.07 5.55
N TRP A 114 4.17 -13.26 5.55
CA TRP A 114 3.46 -13.74 4.37
C TRP A 114 3.50 -12.68 3.26
N HIS A 115 3.52 -11.39 3.60
CA HIS A 115 3.70 -10.29 2.65
C HIS A 115 4.99 -10.45 1.83
N CYS A 116 6.13 -10.61 2.50
CA CYS A 116 7.44 -10.78 1.87
C CYS A 116 7.51 -12.05 1.05
N THR A 117 7.02 -13.16 1.60
CA THR A 117 6.93 -14.45 0.90
C THR A 117 6.15 -14.31 -0.41
N THR A 118 5.01 -13.62 -0.38
CA THR A 118 4.13 -13.46 -1.54
C THR A 118 4.71 -12.49 -2.57
N ALA A 119 5.26 -11.36 -2.13
CA ALA A 119 5.93 -10.40 -3.01
C ALA A 119 7.09 -11.06 -3.79
N ARG A 120 7.90 -11.90 -3.11
CA ARG A 120 9.00 -12.67 -3.71
C ARG A 120 8.48 -13.73 -4.68
N ARG A 121 7.55 -14.60 -4.25
CA ARG A 121 7.00 -15.69 -5.09
C ARG A 121 6.36 -15.17 -6.36
N GLN A 122 5.75 -13.98 -6.30
CA GLN A 122 5.13 -13.34 -7.45
C GLN A 122 6.08 -12.45 -8.26
N GLY A 123 7.36 -12.32 -7.84
CA GLY A 123 8.38 -11.52 -8.51
C GLY A 123 8.03 -10.02 -8.58
N ILE A 124 7.41 -9.49 -7.53
CA ILE A 124 6.83 -8.13 -7.53
C ILE A 124 7.92 -7.09 -7.30
N LEU A 125 8.92 -7.41 -6.48
CA LEU A 125 10.06 -6.56 -6.17
C LEU A 125 10.86 -6.21 -7.45
N ASP A 126 11.13 -7.20 -8.30
CA ASP A 126 11.83 -6.96 -9.56
C ASP A 126 10.96 -6.15 -10.53
N LYS A 127 9.67 -6.51 -10.64
CA LYS A 127 8.73 -5.83 -11.55
C LYS A 127 8.59 -4.35 -11.24
N ILE A 128 8.51 -3.97 -9.97
CA ILE A 128 8.33 -2.56 -9.59
C ILE A 128 9.59 -1.73 -9.88
N VAL A 129 10.78 -2.32 -9.76
CA VAL A 129 12.06 -1.67 -10.11
C VAL A 129 12.13 -1.39 -11.61
N ILE A 130 11.81 -2.41 -12.44
CA ILE A 130 11.79 -2.30 -13.92
C ILE A 130 10.80 -1.22 -14.36
N LEU A 131 9.56 -1.27 -13.85
CA LEU A 131 8.53 -0.30 -14.17
C LEU A 131 8.90 1.14 -13.79
N THR A 132 9.63 1.30 -12.68
CA THR A 132 10.13 2.62 -12.26
C THR A 132 11.25 3.12 -13.19
N ALA A 133 12.12 2.24 -13.69
CA ALA A 133 13.16 2.62 -14.64
C ALA A 133 12.58 3.14 -15.97
N GLU A 134 11.61 2.43 -16.54
CA GLU A 134 10.92 2.83 -17.78
C GLU A 134 10.14 4.15 -17.66
N SER A 135 9.74 4.53 -16.43
CA SER A 135 9.02 5.78 -16.17
C SER A 135 9.91 7.00 -16.26
N ARG A 136 11.17 6.86 -15.83
CA ARG A 136 12.16 7.95 -15.79
C ARG A 136 12.58 8.38 -17.20
N GLU A 137 12.63 7.43 -18.13
CA GLU A 137 12.93 7.68 -19.55
C GLU A 137 11.85 8.52 -20.23
N ARG A 138 10.62 8.55 -19.69
CA ARG A 138 9.48 9.32 -20.24
C ARG A 138 9.34 10.76 -19.71
N ARG A 139 10.37 11.31 -19.03
CA ARG A 139 10.46 12.70 -18.52
C ARG A 139 9.26 13.15 -17.67
N ASP A 140 9.19 12.68 -16.43
CA ASP A 140 8.44 13.38 -15.37
C ASP A 140 9.13 13.19 -14.00
N PRO A 141 9.85 14.20 -13.48
CA PRO A 141 10.65 14.09 -12.25
C PRO A 141 9.81 13.96 -10.98
N GLY A 142 8.48 14.16 -11.04
CA GLY A 142 7.56 13.95 -9.90
C GLY A 142 7.08 12.50 -9.72
N ARG A 143 7.47 11.58 -10.61
CA ARG A 143 6.86 10.25 -10.76
C ARG A 143 7.63 9.09 -10.11
N ALA A 144 8.61 9.39 -9.26
CA ALA A 144 9.54 8.41 -8.66
C ALA A 144 8.90 7.44 -7.64
N LEU A 145 7.59 7.51 -7.44
CA LEU A 145 6.86 6.66 -6.51
C LEU A 145 5.91 5.73 -7.25
N ARG A 146 6.11 4.42 -7.08
CA ARG A 146 5.18 3.39 -7.53
C ARG A 146 4.70 2.56 -6.36
N VAL A 147 3.44 2.19 -6.41
CA VAL A 147 2.70 1.49 -5.36
C VAL A 147 1.92 0.36 -6.01
N ILE A 148 2.05 -0.85 -5.48
CA ILE A 148 1.21 -1.98 -5.86
C ILE A 148 0.50 -2.46 -4.61
N ASP A 149 -0.83 -2.29 -4.60
CA ASP A 149 -1.69 -2.84 -3.54
C ASP A 149 -2.17 -4.24 -3.92
N ILE A 150 -1.96 -5.18 -3.01
CA ILE A 150 -2.25 -6.60 -3.22
C ILE A 150 -3.09 -7.11 -2.07
N HIS A 151 -4.09 -7.91 -2.41
CA HIS A 151 -4.92 -8.63 -1.47
C HIS A 151 -4.74 -10.11 -1.77
N GLU A 152 -4.15 -10.87 -0.84
CA GLU A 152 -4.00 -12.32 -0.97
C GLU A 152 -5.05 -13.04 -0.11
N GLN A 153 -5.70 -14.05 -0.69
CA GLN A 153 -6.55 -14.99 0.06
C GLN A 153 -5.76 -16.27 0.32
N HIS A 154 -5.99 -16.90 1.48
CA HIS A 154 -5.49 -18.24 1.76
C HIS A 154 -5.95 -19.21 0.65
N GLY A 155 -5.05 -19.51 -0.30
CA GLY A 155 -5.20 -20.62 -1.23
C GLY A 155 -5.31 -20.33 -2.72
N LEU A 156 -5.33 -19.09 -3.26
CA LEU A 156 -5.45 -18.88 -4.72
C LEU A 156 -4.76 -17.60 -5.24
N ARG A 157 -4.20 -17.73 -6.45
CA ARG A 157 -3.33 -16.82 -7.23
C ARG A 157 -3.67 -15.32 -7.18
N ALA A 158 -2.64 -14.50 -6.91
CA ALA A 158 -2.64 -13.05 -7.13
C ALA A 158 -2.94 -12.68 -8.60
N ARG A 159 -3.91 -11.79 -8.83
CA ARG A 159 -4.18 -11.17 -10.15
C ARG A 159 -3.81 -9.69 -10.13
N ARG A 160 -3.30 -9.20 -11.26
CA ARG A 160 -2.81 -7.83 -11.49
C ARG A 160 -3.96 -6.81 -11.37
N THR A 161 -3.78 -5.80 -10.52
CA THR A 161 -4.60 -4.57 -10.48
C THR A 161 -3.89 -3.44 -11.24
N PRO A 162 -4.57 -2.62 -12.06
CA PRO A 162 -3.91 -1.52 -12.76
C PRO A 162 -3.61 -0.33 -11.85
N LEU A 163 -2.58 0.42 -12.25
CA LEU A 163 -2.01 1.63 -11.62
C LEU A 163 -3.06 2.67 -11.19
N LEU A 164 -2.95 3.14 -9.94
CA LEU A 164 -3.47 4.45 -9.55
C LEU A 164 -2.66 5.53 -10.29
N ARG A 165 -3.34 6.34 -11.11
CA ARG A 165 -2.86 7.66 -11.52
C ARG A 165 -3.17 8.61 -10.36
N LEU A 166 -2.13 9.16 -9.74
CA LEU A 166 -2.23 10.39 -8.93
C LEU A 166 -2.33 11.59 -9.88
#